data_AF-A0A914ENK7-F1
#
_entry.id   AF-A0A914ENK7-F1
#
_cell.length_a   1.000
_cell.length_b   1.000
_cell.length_c   1.000
_cell.angle_alpha   90.00
_cell.angle_beta   90.00
_cell.angle_gamma   90.00
#
_symmetry.space_group_name_H-M   'P 1'
#
loop_
_entity.id
_entity.type
_entity.pdbx_description
1 polymer ?
#
loop_
_entity_poly.entity_id
_entity_poly.type
_entity_poly.pdbx_seq_one_letter_code
_entity_poly.pdbx_strand_id
1 'polypeptide(L)'
;MIDYVGVIAIIFFYLVILFVGVWAGRKTDKAKQGIGEQTEEVMLAGRNIGTLVGIFTMTATWVGGAYINGTAEALYNGGLVGCQAPIGYALSLVLGGVLFARKMRDEGYITMLDPFQIKYGQRVGGLMFFPALLGEVFWSAAILSALGATLSVILNINMTVSVIISALIAVFYTFTGGLY
;
A
#
# COMPACT_ATOMS: atom_id res chain seq x y z
N MET A 1 -3.96 5.71 30.92
CA MET A 1 -2.54 6.00 31.21
C MET A 1 -1.77 5.79 29.92
N ILE A 2 -0.93 6.74 29.51
CA ILE A 2 -0.17 6.63 28.26
C ILE A 2 0.80 5.44 28.37
N ASP A 3 0.81 4.58 27.34
CA ASP A 3 1.77 3.49 27.25
C ASP A 3 3.11 4.01 26.73
N TYR A 4 3.99 4.40 27.66
CA TYR A 4 5.32 4.93 27.32
C TYR A 4 6.18 3.93 26.54
N VAL A 5 6.01 2.62 26.75
CA VAL A 5 6.76 1.59 26.03
C VAL A 5 6.29 1.53 24.58
N GLY A 6 4.97 1.53 24.37
CA GLY A 6 4.36 1.59 23.04
C GLY A 6 4.79 2.83 22.24
N VAL A 7 4.81 4.00 22.90
CA VAL A 7 5.25 5.25 22.25
C VAL A 7 6.72 5.19 21.82
N ILE A 8 7.62 4.71 22.69
CA ILE A 8 9.05 4.60 22.37
C ILE A 8 9.26 3.63 21.20
N ALA A 9 8.58 2.48 21.20
CA ALA A 9 8.67 1.50 20.12
C ALA A 9 8.21 2.07 18.76
N ILE A 10 7.10 2.82 18.75
CA ILE A 10 6.57 3.46 17.54
C ILE A 10 7.54 4.51 16.99
N ILE A 11 8.07 5.38 17.86
CA ILE A 11 9.01 6.42 17.44
C ILE A 11 10.26 5.77 16.84
N PHE A 12 10.83 4.76 17.50
CA PHE A 12 11.98 4.03 16.99
C PHE A 12 11.70 3.39 15.64
N PHE A 13 10.56 2.72 15.49
CA PHE A 13 10.14 2.09 14.24
C PHE A 13 10.01 3.09 13.09
N TYR A 14 9.34 4.24 13.31
CA TYR A 14 9.23 5.28 12.29
C TYR A 14 10.58 5.90 11.90
N LEU A 15 11.49 6.09 12.87
CA LEU A 15 12.83 6.58 12.58
C LEU A 15 13.61 5.61 11.69
N VAL A 16 13.50 4.29 11.93
CA VAL A 16 14.13 3.27 11.09
C VAL A 16 13.56 3.29 9.67
N ILE A 17 12.23 3.35 9.52
CA ILE A 17 11.59 3.43 8.19
C ILE A 17 12.03 4.69 7.44
N LEU A 18 12.01 5.86 8.11
CA LEU A 18 12.41 7.12 7.50
C LEU A 18 13.89 7.10 7.10
N PHE A 19 14.76 6.56 7.95
CA PHE A 19 16.17 6.39 7.64
C PHE A 19 16.40 5.50 6.42
N VAL A 20 15.74 4.33 6.36
CA VAL A 20 15.83 3.42 5.21
C VAL A 20 15.28 4.06 3.94
N GLY A 21 14.15 4.76 4.02
CA GLY A 21 13.53 5.46 2.88
C GLY A 21 14.44 6.56 2.33
N VAL A 22 15.00 7.42 3.20
CA VAL A 22 15.92 8.49 2.79
C VAL A 22 17.22 7.91 2.22
N TRP A 23 17.76 6.85 2.82
CA TRP A 23 18.96 6.19 2.33
C TRP A 23 18.76 5.55 0.95
N ALA A 24 17.63 4.84 0.77
CA ALA A 24 17.26 4.24 -0.50
C ALA A 24 17.02 5.30 -1.59
N GLY A 25 16.23 6.34 -1.29
CA GLY A 25 15.95 7.44 -2.22
C GLY A 25 17.22 8.18 -2.68
N ARG A 26 18.15 8.47 -1.76
CA ARG A 26 19.45 9.08 -2.08
C ARG A 26 20.36 8.19 -2.94
N LYS A 27 20.20 6.87 -2.88
CA LYS A 27 20.94 5.92 -3.71
C LYS A 27 20.41 5.90 -5.14
N THR A 28 19.09 6.02 -5.31
CA THR A 28 18.42 6.09 -6.62
C THR A 28 18.67 7.42 -7.32
N ASP A 29 18.67 8.55 -6.60
CA ASP A 29 18.98 9.88 -7.17
C ASP A 29 20.40 9.97 -7.74
N LYS A 30 21.36 9.22 -7.19
CA LYS A 30 22.73 9.14 -7.75
C LYS A 30 22.82 8.30 -9.03
N ALA A 31 21.80 7.49 -9.32
CA ALA A 31 21.74 6.62 -10.50
C ALA A 31 20.92 7.23 -11.66
N LYS A 32 20.06 8.22 -11.41
CA LYS A 32 19.18 8.87 -12.41
C LYS A 32 19.95 9.88 -13.30
N GLN A 33 20.70 9.40 -14.31
CA GLN A 33 21.23 10.21 -15.42
C GLN A 33 20.47 9.95 -16.74
N GLY A 34 19.22 10.42 -16.86
CA GLY A 34 18.49 10.36 -18.14
C GLY A 34 17.01 10.75 -18.03
N ILE A 35 16.59 11.78 -18.78
CA ILE A 35 15.27 12.43 -18.66
C ILE A 35 14.11 11.57 -19.25
N GLY A 36 14.43 10.57 -20.09
CA GLY A 36 13.44 9.70 -20.76
C GLY A 36 13.11 8.39 -20.03
N GLU A 37 14.06 7.84 -19.26
CA GLU A 37 13.89 6.58 -18.51
C GLU A 37 13.21 6.81 -17.15
N GLN A 38 13.09 8.06 -16.71
CA GLN A 38 12.56 8.40 -15.39
C GLN A 38 11.17 7.87 -15.12
N THR A 39 10.21 7.96 -16.05
CA THR A 39 8.82 7.53 -15.76
C THR A 39 8.69 6.01 -15.69
N GLU A 40 9.36 5.25 -16.56
CA GLU A 40 9.31 3.78 -16.52
C GLU A 40 10.16 3.23 -15.35
N GLU A 41 11.29 3.87 -15.05
CA GLU A 41 12.11 3.53 -13.89
C GLU A 41 11.41 3.86 -12.57
N VAL A 42 10.66 4.98 -12.50
CA VAL A 42 9.84 5.38 -11.34
C VAL A 42 8.59 4.51 -11.19
N MET A 43 7.85 4.29 -12.28
CA MET A 43 6.56 3.58 -12.21
C MET A 43 6.70 2.07 -12.20
N LEU A 44 7.73 1.52 -12.84
CA LEU A 44 7.92 0.06 -13.00
C LEU A 44 9.20 -0.46 -12.33
N ALA A 45 9.98 0.38 -11.65
CA ALA A 45 11.31 0.01 -11.10
C ALA A 45 12.20 -0.65 -12.17
N GLY A 46 12.16 -0.13 -13.40
CA GLY A 46 12.87 -0.69 -14.56
C GLY A 46 12.49 -2.13 -14.89
N ARG A 47 11.32 -2.58 -14.41
CA ARG A 47 10.82 -3.97 -14.48
C ARG A 47 11.78 -5.01 -13.89
N ASN A 48 12.81 -4.62 -13.13
CA ASN A 48 13.87 -5.52 -12.66
C ASN A 48 13.69 -5.97 -11.19
N ILE A 49 12.48 -5.85 -10.65
CA ILE A 49 12.19 -6.35 -9.31
C ILE A 49 12.25 -7.88 -9.34
N GLY A 50 13.20 -8.45 -8.60
CA GLY A 50 13.28 -9.90 -8.43
C GLY A 50 12.03 -10.46 -7.75
N THR A 51 11.66 -11.70 -8.07
CA THR A 51 10.41 -12.34 -7.60
C THR A 51 10.25 -12.27 -6.08
N LEU A 52 11.33 -12.47 -5.33
CA LEU A 52 11.30 -12.41 -3.86
C LEU A 52 10.91 -11.01 -3.35
N VAL A 53 11.53 -9.96 -3.90
CA VAL A 53 11.22 -8.57 -3.54
C VAL A 53 9.78 -8.25 -3.95
N GLY A 54 9.34 -8.72 -5.12
CA GLY A 54 7.96 -8.57 -5.59
C GLY A 54 6.94 -9.21 -4.64
N ILE A 55 7.21 -10.41 -4.12
CA ILE A 55 6.36 -11.06 -3.12
C ILE A 55 6.27 -10.20 -1.86
N PHE A 56 7.40 -9.74 -1.31
CA PHE A 56 7.39 -8.90 -0.11
C PHE A 56 6.66 -7.58 -0.31
N THR A 57 6.86 -6.90 -1.44
CA THR A 57 6.17 -5.65 -1.77
C THR A 57 4.66 -5.88 -1.88
N MET A 58 4.22 -6.92 -2.59
CA MET A 58 2.80 -7.24 -2.72
C MET A 58 2.19 -7.59 -1.35
N THR A 59 2.86 -8.41 -0.55
CA THR A 59 2.38 -8.73 0.80
C THR A 59 2.30 -7.48 1.68
N ALA A 60 3.29 -6.59 1.62
CA ALA A 60 3.29 -5.34 2.39
C ALA A 60 2.12 -4.42 2.02
N THR A 61 1.69 -4.40 0.75
CA THR A 61 0.53 -3.60 0.30
C THR A 61 -0.79 -4.11 0.87
N TRP A 62 -0.97 -5.44 0.92
CA TRP A 62 -2.25 -6.05 1.31
C TRP A 62 -2.36 -6.35 2.81
N VAL A 63 -1.25 -6.65 3.47
CA VAL A 63 -1.20 -6.96 4.91
C VAL A 63 -1.01 -5.67 5.70
N GLY A 64 -2.07 -4.86 5.75
CA GLY A 64 -2.10 -3.58 6.48
C GLY A 64 -2.86 -3.65 7.82
N GLY A 65 -2.85 -2.53 8.56
CA GLY A 65 -3.54 -2.44 9.86
C GLY A 65 -5.04 -2.70 9.79
N ALA A 66 -5.72 -2.24 8.72
CA ALA A 66 -7.14 -2.51 8.51
C ALA A 66 -7.42 -4.00 8.31
N TYR A 67 -6.56 -4.68 7.55
CA TYR A 67 -6.67 -6.12 7.33
C TYR A 67 -6.42 -6.92 8.62
N ILE A 68 -5.40 -6.56 9.40
CA ILE A 68 -5.08 -7.22 10.68
C ILE A 68 -6.22 -7.03 11.68
N ASN A 69 -6.65 -5.79 11.91
CA ASN A 69 -7.71 -5.47 12.86
C ASN A 69 -9.05 -6.08 12.43
N GLY A 70 -9.39 -5.99 11.14
CA GLY A 70 -10.64 -6.55 10.61
C GLY A 70 -10.67 -8.07 10.66
N THR A 71 -9.55 -8.74 10.37
CA THR A 71 -9.47 -10.21 10.50
C THR A 71 -9.54 -10.64 11.97
N ALA A 72 -8.90 -9.90 12.87
CA ALA A 72 -8.97 -10.17 14.31
C ALA A 72 -10.41 -10.01 14.84
N GLU A 73 -11.12 -8.96 14.44
CA GLU A 73 -12.53 -8.74 14.79
C GLU A 73 -13.44 -9.83 14.21
N ALA A 74 -13.25 -10.20 12.94
CA ALA A 74 -14.02 -11.27 12.30
C ALA A 74 -13.79 -12.64 12.98
N LEU A 75 -12.55 -12.93 13.40
CA LEU A 75 -12.21 -14.13 14.15
C LEU A 75 -12.85 -14.12 15.55
N TYR A 76 -12.84 -12.97 16.22
CA TYR A 76 -13.44 -12.81 17.55
C TYR A 76 -14.96 -13.05 17.52
N ASN A 77 -15.65 -12.52 16.51
CA ASN A 77 -17.11 -12.62 16.40
C ASN A 77 -17.58 -13.94 15.76
N GLY A 78 -16.88 -14.44 14.74
CA GLY A 78 -17.31 -15.57 13.90
C GLY A 78 -16.46 -16.83 14.04
N GLY A 79 -15.49 -16.85 14.95
CA GLY A 79 -14.52 -17.93 15.09
C GLY A 79 -13.67 -18.13 13.83
N LEU A 80 -13.05 -19.32 13.70
CA LEU A 80 -12.20 -19.68 12.56
C LEU A 80 -12.90 -19.54 11.19
N VAL A 81 -14.22 -19.68 11.14
CA VAL A 81 -15.01 -19.53 9.91
C VAL A 81 -15.01 -18.08 9.41
N GLY A 82 -14.86 -17.09 10.30
CA GLY A 82 -14.70 -15.68 9.94
C GLY A 82 -13.33 -15.34 9.34
N CYS A 83 -12.34 -16.24 9.47
CA CYS A 83 -10.97 -16.04 9.01
C CYS A 83 -10.77 -16.42 7.52
N GLN A 84 -11.70 -16.01 6.66
CA GLN A 84 -11.63 -16.30 5.21
C GLN A 84 -10.74 -15.31 4.45
N ALA A 85 -10.63 -14.07 4.95
CA ALA A 85 -9.90 -13.01 4.28
C ALA A 85 -8.43 -13.37 3.95
N PRO A 86 -7.62 -13.96 4.85
CA PRO A 86 -6.25 -14.38 4.54
C PRO A 86 -6.15 -15.36 3.37
N ILE A 87 -7.00 -16.39 3.39
CA ILE A 87 -7.00 -17.43 2.35
C ILE A 87 -7.46 -16.83 1.02
N GLY A 88 -8.50 -16.00 1.04
CA GLY A 88 -9.00 -15.29 -0.14
C GLY A 88 -7.94 -14.39 -0.79
N TYR A 89 -7.25 -13.56 0.01
CA TYR A 89 -6.18 -12.69 -0.50
C TYR A 89 -4.98 -13.49 -1.02
N ALA A 90 -4.56 -14.54 -0.32
CA ALA A 90 -3.45 -15.38 -0.78
C ALA A 90 -3.76 -16.03 -2.13
N LEU A 91 -4.96 -16.61 -2.28
CA LEU A 91 -5.40 -17.24 -3.51
C LEU A 91 -5.54 -16.21 -4.65
N SER A 92 -6.13 -15.04 -4.38
CA SER A 92 -6.30 -14.00 -5.40
C SER A 92 -4.96 -13.46 -5.91
N LEU A 93 -3.98 -13.30 -5.03
CA LEU A 93 -2.62 -12.87 -5.41
C LEU A 93 -1.89 -13.93 -6.25
N VAL A 94 -1.98 -15.21 -5.86
CA VAL A 94 -1.35 -16.30 -6.61
C VAL A 94 -2.00 -16.44 -7.99
N LEU A 95 -3.33 -16.46 -8.05
CA LEU A 95 -4.06 -16.55 -9.32
C LEU A 95 -3.81 -15.32 -10.20
N GLY A 96 -3.82 -14.12 -9.62
CA GLY A 96 -3.50 -12.87 -10.30
C GLY A 96 -2.10 -12.90 -10.92
N GLY A 97 -1.12 -13.36 -10.13
CA GLY A 97 0.26 -13.50 -10.56
C GLY A 97 0.44 -14.51 -11.70
N VAL A 98 -0.14 -15.71 -11.57
CA VAL A 98 0.03 -16.79 -12.55
C VAL A 98 -0.71 -16.49 -13.86
N LEU A 99 -1.92 -15.96 -13.78
CA LEU A 99 -2.77 -15.76 -14.96
C LEU A 99 -2.48 -14.45 -15.70
N PHE A 100 -2.27 -13.35 -14.97
CA PHE A 100 -2.23 -12.02 -15.58
C PHE A 100 -0.83 -11.41 -15.62
N ALA A 101 0.03 -11.63 -14.62
CA ALA A 101 1.29 -10.88 -14.52
C ALA A 101 2.21 -11.07 -15.72
N ARG A 102 2.34 -12.31 -16.24
CA ARG A 102 3.16 -12.58 -17.43
C ARG A 102 2.61 -11.85 -18.65
N LYS A 103 1.31 -11.99 -18.92
CA LYS A 103 0.68 -11.34 -20.09
C LYS A 103 0.76 -9.82 -20.01
N MET A 104 0.54 -9.25 -18.84
CA MET A 104 0.64 -7.80 -18.64
C MET A 104 2.06 -7.28 -18.86
N ARG A 105 3.07 -8.05 -18.44
CA ARG A 105 4.48 -7.72 -18.62
C ARG A 105 4.91 -7.84 -20.09
N ASP A 106 4.51 -8.91 -20.77
CA ASP A 106 4.87 -9.18 -22.17
C ASP A 106 4.27 -8.12 -23.12
N GLU A 107 3.06 -7.64 -22.82
CA GLU A 107 2.38 -6.59 -23.61
C GLU A 107 2.82 -5.16 -23.25
N GLY A 108 3.73 -5.01 -22.29
CA GLY A 108 4.27 -3.71 -21.94
C GLY A 108 3.31 -2.78 -21.18
N TYR A 109 2.19 -3.28 -20.64
CA TYR A 109 1.21 -2.46 -19.91
C TYR A 109 1.80 -1.81 -18.66
N ILE A 110 1.34 -0.59 -18.37
CA ILE A 110 1.72 0.23 -17.21
C ILE A 110 0.59 0.19 -16.17
N THR A 111 -0.68 0.19 -16.60
CA THR A 111 -1.84 0.14 -15.71
C THR A 111 -2.69 -1.11 -15.94
N MET A 112 -3.45 -1.53 -14.91
CA MET A 112 -4.46 -2.59 -15.07
C MET A 112 -5.60 -2.22 -16.02
N LEU A 113 -5.77 -0.92 -16.32
CA LEU A 113 -6.81 -0.42 -17.20
C LEU A 113 -6.39 -0.41 -18.68
N ASP A 114 -5.09 -0.50 -18.97
CA ASP A 114 -4.53 -0.44 -20.33
C ASP A 114 -5.17 -1.45 -21.30
N PRO A 115 -5.33 -2.75 -20.96
CA PRO A 115 -5.95 -3.71 -21.86
C PRO A 115 -7.39 -3.31 -22.25
N PHE A 116 -8.12 -2.74 -21.30
CA PHE A 116 -9.49 -2.30 -21.52
C PHE A 116 -9.56 -1.02 -22.34
N GLN A 117 -8.64 -0.09 -22.09
CA GLN A 117 -8.52 1.14 -22.85
C GLN A 117 -8.14 0.86 -24.31
N ILE A 118 -7.24 -0.08 -24.57
CA ILE A 118 -6.85 -0.49 -25.92
C ILE A 118 -8.02 -1.17 -26.65
N LYS A 119 -8.74 -2.06 -25.96
CA LYS A 119 -9.82 -2.84 -26.59
C LYS A 119 -11.12 -2.06 -26.81
N TYR A 120 -11.49 -1.19 -25.86
CA TYR A 120 -12.80 -0.52 -25.85
C TYR A 120 -12.71 1.01 -26.03
N GLY A 121 -11.49 1.54 -26.16
CA GLY A 121 -11.23 2.96 -26.38
C GLY A 121 -11.11 3.76 -25.08
N GLN A 122 -10.62 5.00 -25.22
CA GLN A 122 -10.26 5.89 -24.11
C GLN A 122 -11.42 6.26 -23.19
N ARG A 123 -12.66 6.31 -23.73
CA ARG A 123 -13.86 6.59 -22.93
C ARG A 123 -14.12 5.52 -21.89
N VAL A 124 -13.94 4.25 -22.27
CA VAL A 124 -14.19 3.11 -21.39
C VAL A 124 -13.07 2.98 -20.35
N GLY A 125 -11.81 3.23 -20.75
CA GLY A 125 -10.69 3.33 -19.80
C GLY A 125 -10.91 4.41 -18.74
N GLY A 126 -11.31 5.61 -19.15
CA GLY A 126 -11.62 6.72 -18.23
C GLY A 126 -12.82 6.43 -17.31
N LEU A 127 -13.83 5.70 -17.78
CA LEU A 127 -14.97 5.32 -16.94
C LEU A 127 -14.57 4.29 -15.86
N MET A 128 -13.72 3.33 -16.20
CA MET A 128 -13.23 2.31 -15.25
C MET A 128 -12.29 2.88 -14.19
N PHE A 129 -11.72 4.06 -14.42
CA PHE A 129 -10.92 4.75 -13.42
C PHE A 129 -11.75 5.15 -12.19
N PHE A 130 -13.03 5.51 -12.34
CA PHE A 130 -13.85 5.96 -11.20
C PHE A 130 -14.05 4.88 -10.14
N PRO A 131 -14.49 3.64 -10.48
CA PRO A 131 -14.54 2.56 -9.50
C PRO A 131 -13.19 2.25 -8.85
N ALA A 132 -12.10 2.26 -9.63
CA ALA A 132 -10.76 2.02 -9.10
C ALA A 132 -10.36 3.11 -8.08
N LEU A 133 -10.56 4.38 -8.42
CA LEU A 133 -10.30 5.51 -7.54
C LEU A 133 -11.12 5.44 -6.25
N LEU A 134 -12.42 5.14 -6.36
CA LEU A 134 -13.28 4.99 -5.17
C LEU A 134 -12.82 3.85 -4.29
N GLY A 135 -12.41 2.71 -4.88
CA GLY A 135 -11.83 1.60 -4.15
C GLY A 135 -10.60 2.00 -3.34
N GLU A 136 -9.66 2.71 -3.97
CA GLU A 136 -8.45 3.21 -3.32
C GLU A 136 -8.75 4.23 -2.21
N VAL A 137 -9.76 5.10 -2.40
CA VAL A 137 -10.20 6.06 -1.39
C VAL A 137 -10.76 5.35 -0.16
N PHE A 138 -11.65 4.36 -0.36
CA PHE A 138 -12.23 3.60 0.76
C PHE A 138 -11.18 2.75 1.48
N TRP A 139 -10.25 2.15 0.72
CA TRP A 139 -9.14 1.39 1.28
C TRP A 139 -8.22 2.28 2.13
N SER A 140 -7.84 3.44 1.61
CA SER A 140 -7.03 4.43 2.34
C SER A 140 -7.72 4.92 3.61
N ALA A 141 -9.04 5.18 3.55
CA ALA A 141 -9.82 5.56 4.71
C ALA A 141 -9.83 4.46 5.79
N ALA A 142 -9.97 3.19 5.38
CA ALA A 142 -9.90 2.05 6.30
C ALA A 142 -8.53 1.94 6.99
N ILE A 143 -7.43 2.13 6.25
CA ILE A 143 -6.06 2.13 6.81
C ILE A 143 -5.87 3.27 7.80
N LEU A 144 -6.29 4.50 7.45
CA LEU A 144 -6.20 5.65 8.34
C LEU A 144 -7.03 5.46 9.61
N SER A 145 -8.21 4.84 9.49
CA SER A 145 -9.03 4.47 10.64
C SER A 145 -8.31 3.46 11.54
N ALA A 146 -7.71 2.41 10.96
CA ALA A 146 -6.97 1.41 11.72
C ALA A 146 -5.72 1.99 12.43
N LEU A 147 -4.99 2.89 11.76
CA LEU A 147 -3.89 3.66 12.37
C LEU A 147 -4.40 4.53 13.53
N GLY A 148 -5.50 5.25 13.31
CA GLY A 148 -6.14 6.07 14.35
C GLY A 148 -6.60 5.24 15.55
N ALA A 149 -7.14 4.04 15.34
CA ALA A 149 -7.54 3.14 16.42
C ALA A 149 -6.34 2.72 17.28
N THR A 150 -5.23 2.36 16.63
CA THR A 150 -3.99 1.98 17.30
C THR A 150 -3.43 3.13 18.14
N LEU A 151 -3.38 4.33 17.54
CA LEU A 151 -2.84 5.53 18.20
C LEU A 151 -3.74 6.00 19.36
N SER A 152 -5.07 5.90 19.20
CA SER A 152 -6.07 6.20 20.23
C SER A 152 -5.85 5.37 21.49
N VAL A 153 -5.60 4.06 21.33
CA VAL A 153 -5.35 3.15 22.45
C VAL A 153 -4.05 3.51 23.18
N ILE A 154 -2.97 3.76 22.42
CA ILE A 154 -1.63 4.02 22.98
C ILE A 154 -1.56 5.37 23.71
N LEU A 155 -2.09 6.43 23.07
CA LEU A 155 -2.05 7.79 23.60
C LEU A 155 -3.23 8.11 24.53
N ASN A 156 -4.25 7.24 24.60
CA ASN A 156 -5.49 7.48 25.36
C ASN A 156 -6.20 8.78 24.95
N ILE A 157 -6.17 9.10 23.65
CA ILE A 157 -6.82 10.30 23.08
C ILE A 157 -8.04 9.90 22.25
N ASN A 158 -8.89 10.87 21.90
CA ASN A 158 -10.09 10.60 21.11
C ASN A 158 -9.74 10.04 19.71
N MET A 159 -10.56 9.10 19.22
CA MET A 159 -10.39 8.44 17.93
C MET A 159 -10.33 9.44 16.76
N THR A 160 -11.23 10.43 16.74
CA THR A 160 -11.26 11.45 15.69
C THR A 160 -9.96 12.24 15.63
N VAL A 161 -9.43 12.63 16.79
CA VAL A 161 -8.15 13.34 16.89
C VAL A 161 -6.99 12.45 16.44
N SER A 162 -7.01 11.17 16.79
CA SER A 162 -5.99 10.19 16.38
C SER A 162 -5.93 9.98 14.88
N VAL A 163 -7.10 9.87 14.23
CA VAL A 163 -7.20 9.73 12.77
C VAL A 163 -6.68 10.98 12.08
N ILE A 164 -7.03 12.19 12.56
CA ILE A 164 -6.54 13.46 11.99
C ILE A 164 -5.02 13.56 12.08
N ILE A 165 -4.44 13.25 13.26
CA ILE A 165 -2.98 13.27 13.45
C ILE A 165 -2.31 12.24 12.52
N SER A 166 -2.85 11.02 12.44
CA SER A 166 -2.32 9.97 11.56
C SER A 166 -2.36 10.38 10.09
N ALA A 167 -3.45 11.01 9.65
CA ALA A 167 -3.59 11.53 8.29
C ALA A 167 -2.58 12.64 7.99
N LEU A 168 -2.37 13.58 8.91
CA LEU A 168 -1.37 14.65 8.74
C LEU A 168 0.05 14.09 8.63
N ILE A 169 0.41 13.14 9.49
CA ILE A 169 1.70 12.45 9.40
C ILE A 169 1.82 11.70 8.07
N ALA A 170 0.74 11.02 7.66
CA ALA A 170 0.71 10.24 6.43
C ALA A 170 0.97 11.10 5.20
N VAL A 171 0.25 12.22 5.12
CA VAL A 171 0.39 13.23 4.09
C VAL A 171 1.79 13.83 4.10
N PHE A 172 2.32 14.19 5.27
CA PHE A 172 3.65 14.77 5.39
C PHE A 172 4.76 13.82 4.92
N TYR A 173 4.74 12.55 5.35
CA TYR A 173 5.74 11.59 4.90
C TYR A 173 5.61 11.29 3.41
N THR A 174 4.38 11.30 2.86
CA THR A 174 4.17 11.05 1.43
C THR A 174 4.68 12.22 0.58
N PHE A 175 4.43 13.46 1.00
CA PHE A 175 4.95 14.64 0.33
C PHE A 175 6.48 14.75 0.41
N THR A 176 7.07 14.41 1.55
CA THR A 176 8.53 14.49 1.75
C THR A 176 9.29 13.29 1.20
N GLY A 177 8.67 12.11 1.17
CA GLY A 177 9.24 10.89 0.61
C GLY A 177 9.13 10.80 -0.91
N GLY A 178 8.15 11.47 -1.52
CA GLY A 178 7.88 11.42 -2.95
C GLY A 178 7.32 10.07 -3.43
N LEU A 179 6.66 10.06 -4.59
CA LEU A 179 6.60 8.87 -5.44
C LEU A 179 8.03 8.66 -5.96
N TYR A 180 8.76 7.76 -5.28
CA TYR A 180 10.16 7.38 -5.50
C TYR A 180 10.68 7.47 -6.94
#